data_AF-A0A938R0L9-F1
#
_entry.id   AF-A0A938R0L9-F1
#
_cell.length_a   1.000
_cell.length_b   1.000
_cell.length_c   1.000
_cell.angle_alpha   90.00
_cell.angle_beta   90.00
_cell.angle_gamma   90.00
#
_symmetry.space_group_name_H-M   'P 1'
#
loop_
_entity.id
_entity.type
_entity.pdbx_description
1 polymer ?
#
loop_
_entity_poly.entity_id
_entity_poly.type
_entity_poly.pdbx_seq_one_letter_code
_entity_poly.pdbx_strand_id
1 'polypeptide(L)' 'KKFIAVNLIVTPEYLRRMTSEHPDVVIYALRLDRGASPDDVLQTKPGARWSEESGLTDKQYIVPGGGGFGEIMNNAWC' A
#
# COMPACT_ATOMS: atom_id res chain seq x y z
N LYS A 1 0.91 24.20 -5.38
CA LYS A 1 1.88 23.35 -6.14
C LYS A 1 1.29 21.94 -6.16
N LYS A 2 1.50 21.13 -7.20
CA LYS A 2 1.04 19.73 -7.22
C LYS A 2 2.23 18.83 -6.87
N PHE A 3 2.05 17.95 -5.88
CA PHE A 3 3.04 16.92 -5.56
C PHE A 3 2.63 15.61 -6.22
N ILE A 4 3.59 14.89 -6.80
CA ILE A 4 3.33 13.61 -7.46
C ILE A 4 4.18 12.54 -6.77
N ALA A 5 3.54 11.53 -6.21
CA ALA A 5 4.18 10.36 -5.64
C ALA A 5 4.00 9.18 -6.60
N VAL A 6 5.11 8.55 -7.00
CA VAL A 6 5.12 7.40 -7.93
C VAL A 6 5.70 6.20 -7.20
N ASN A 7 4.84 5.27 -6.81
CA ASN A 7 5.18 4.11 -6.00
C ASN A 7 5.06 2.81 -6.81
N LEU A 8 5.82 1.78 -6.45
CA LEU A 8 5.60 0.45 -7.01
C LEU A 8 4.40 -0.23 -6.33
N ILE A 9 4.38 -0.23 -5.00
CA ILE A 9 3.36 -0.91 -4.21
C ILE A 9 2.90 0.04 -3.11
N VAL A 10 1.59 0.19 -2.95
CA VAL A 10 0.97 0.99 -1.89
C VAL A 10 -0.05 0.16 -1.11
N THR A 11 -0.46 0.63 0.06
CA THR A 11 -1.49 -0.01 0.89
C THR A 11 -2.69 0.89 1.14
N PRO A 12 -3.86 0.32 1.51
CA PRO A 12 -5.03 1.08 1.92
C PRO A 12 -4.72 2.12 3.01
N GLU A 13 -3.88 1.78 3.98
CA GLU A 13 -3.45 2.65 5.09
C GLU A 13 -2.69 3.87 4.59
N TYR A 14 -1.72 3.67 3.70
CA TYR A 14 -0.97 4.76 3.09
C TYR A 14 -1.89 5.70 2.30
N LEU A 15 -2.78 5.15 1.48
CA LEU A 15 -3.71 5.95 0.68
C LEU A 15 -4.67 6.74 1.56
N ARG A 16 -5.24 6.13 2.61
CA ARG A 16 -6.10 6.84 3.57
C ARG A 16 -5.38 8.04 4.18
N ARG A 17 -4.18 7.81 4.72
CA ARG A 17 -3.41 8.85 5.40
C ARG A 17 -2.98 9.96 4.46
N MET A 18 -2.43 9.62 3.30
CA MET A 18 -1.95 10.61 2.34
C MET A 18 -3.08 11.45 1.78
N THR A 19 -4.21 10.84 1.43
CA THR A 19 -5.35 11.60 0.88
C THR A 19 -6.07 12.44 1.93
N SER A 20 -6.01 12.07 3.22
CA SER A 20 -6.56 12.89 4.31
C SER A 20 -5.63 14.04 4.71
N GLU A 21 -4.34 13.79 4.85
CA GLU A 21 -3.36 14.78 5.34
C GLU A 21 -2.82 15.68 4.22
N HIS A 22 -2.77 15.17 2.98
CA HIS A 22 -2.21 15.83 1.81
C HIS A 22 -3.12 15.70 0.59
N PRO A 23 -4.31 16.34 0.58
CA PRO A 23 -5.26 16.22 -0.54
C PRO A 23 -4.75 16.78 -1.88
N ASP A 24 -3.63 17.51 -1.87
CA ASP A 24 -2.96 18.06 -3.05
C ASP A 24 -1.97 17.09 -3.71
N VAL A 25 -1.72 15.91 -3.11
CA VAL A 25 -0.86 14.87 -3.66
C VAL A 25 -1.60 14.04 -4.71
N VAL A 26 -0.93 13.75 -5.82
CA VAL A 26 -1.39 12.78 -6.82
C VAL A 26 -0.52 11.53 -6.71
N ILE A 27 -1.14 10.38 -6.46
CA ILE A 27 -0.46 9.11 -6.26
C ILE A 27 -0.66 8.24 -7.49
N TYR A 28 0.44 7.83 -8.10
CA TYR A 28 0.47 6.75 -9.08
C TYR A 28 1.13 5.53 -8.45
N ALA A 29 0.50 4.37 -8.61
CA ALA A 29 1.02 3.12 -8.10
C ALA A 29 0.90 2.01 -9.15
N LEU A 30 1.89 1.12 -9.22
CA LEU A 30 1.79 -0.07 -10.06
C LEU A 30 0.83 -1.11 -9.44
N ARG A 31 0.81 -1.24 -8.11
CA ARG A 31 -0.04 -2.18 -7.39
C ARG A 31 -0.56 -1.62 -6.07
N LEU A 32 -1.80 -1.97 -5.73
CA LEU A 32 -2.40 -1.77 -4.42
C LEU A 32 -2.46 -3.12 -3.70
N ASP A 33 -1.74 -3.23 -2.60
CA ASP A 33 -1.66 -4.44 -1.78
C ASP A 33 -2.55 -4.31 -0.56
N ARG A 34 -3.50 -5.24 -0.47
CA ARG A 34 -4.51 -5.31 0.59
C ARG A 34 -4.64 -6.74 1.13
N GLY A 35 -3.57 -7.54 1.05
CA GLY A 35 -3.59 -8.97 1.34
C GLY A 35 -3.81 -9.33 2.81
N ALA A 36 -3.80 -8.35 3.72
CA ALA A 36 -4.16 -8.55 5.12
C ALA A 36 -5.66 -8.29 5.39
N SER A 37 -6.46 -8.01 4.34
CA SER A 37 -7.90 -7.83 4.46
C SER A 37 -8.63 -9.17 4.63
N PRO A 38 -9.80 -9.22 5.29
CA PRO A 38 -10.65 -10.41 5.33
C PRO A 38 -11.02 -10.94 3.93
N ASP A 39 -11.22 -12.25 3.81
CA ASP A 39 -11.50 -12.90 2.51
C ASP A 39 -12.72 -12.32 1.79
N ASP A 40 -13.79 -12.03 2.51
CA ASP A 40 -15.01 -11.43 1.97
C ASP A 40 -14.77 -9.99 1.48
N VAL A 41 -13.90 -9.23 2.15
CA VAL A 41 -13.46 -7.89 1.71
C VAL A 41 -12.58 -8.01 0.46
N LEU A 42 -11.72 -9.02 0.38
CA LEU A 42 -10.88 -9.29 -0.79
C LEU A 42 -11.70 -9.56 -2.07
N GLN A 43 -12.90 -10.12 -1.96
CA GLN A 43 -13.78 -10.32 -3.11
C GLN A 43 -14.51 -9.04 -3.58
N THR A 44 -14.46 -7.95 -2.80
CA THR A 44 -15.05 -6.67 -3.21
C THR A 44 -14.09 -5.84 -4.05
N LYS A 45 -14.65 -4.86 -4.79
CA LYS A 45 -13.84 -3.86 -5.50
C LYS A 45 -13.00 -3.08 -4.47
N PRO A 46 -11.69 -2.87 -4.71
CA PRO A 46 -10.85 -2.08 -3.82
C PRO A 46 -11.49 -0.73 -3.47
N GLY A 47 -11.50 -0.40 -2.18
CA GLY A 47 -12.10 0.81 -1.62
C GLY A 47 -13.62 0.76 -1.38
N ALA A 48 -14.32 -0.33 -1.77
CA ALA A 48 -15.75 -0.47 -1.47
C ALA A 48 -16.01 -0.62 0.04
N ARG A 49 -15.16 -1.38 0.73
CA ARG A 49 -15.17 -1.57 2.19
C ARG A 49 -13.87 -1.07 2.80
N TRP A 50 -13.50 0.17 2.46
CA TRP A 50 -12.15 0.68 2.70
C TRP A 50 -11.74 0.64 4.19
N SER A 51 -12.65 0.86 5.13
CA SER A 51 -12.37 0.77 6.57
C SER A 51 -11.92 -0.61 7.04
N GLU A 52 -12.23 -1.65 6.28
CA GLU A 52 -11.92 -3.06 6.60
C GLU A 52 -10.74 -3.58 5.77
N GLU A 53 -10.22 -2.77 4.85
CA GLU A 53 -9.04 -3.13 4.05
C GLU A 53 -7.74 -2.83 4.79
N SER A 54 -6.85 -3.83 4.78
CA SER A 54 -5.49 -3.71 5.28
C SER A 54 -4.48 -4.35 4.33
N GLY A 55 -3.36 -3.66 4.12
CA GLY A 55 -2.23 -4.17 3.34
C GLY A 55 -1.03 -4.57 4.18
N LEU A 56 -1.11 -4.47 5.51
CA LEU A 56 0.05 -4.54 6.39
C LEU A 56 -0.06 -5.70 7.39
N THR A 57 1.08 -6.33 7.67
CA THR A 57 1.24 -7.20 8.85
C THR A 57 1.41 -6.37 10.13
N ASP A 58 1.37 -7.03 11.28
CA ASP A 58 1.70 -6.42 12.59
C ASP A 58 3.12 -5.82 12.62
N LYS A 59 4.03 -6.35 11.79
CA LYS A 59 5.41 -5.86 11.63
C LYS A 59 5.55 -4.77 10.55
N GLN A 60 4.44 -4.25 10.03
CA GLN A 60 4.40 -3.20 9.01
C GLN A 60 5.00 -3.61 7.64
N TYR A 61 5.15 -4.90 7.36
CA TYR A 61 5.40 -5.38 5.99
C TYR A 61 4.14 -5.36 5.16
N ILE A 62 4.27 -4.95 3.89
CA ILE A 62 3.21 -5.00 2.89
C ILE A 62 2.95 -6.47 2.49
N VAL A 63 1.67 -6.84 2.34
CA VAL A 63 1.23 -8.20 1.96
C VAL A 63 0.34 -8.14 0.70
N PRO A 64 0.64 -8.90 -0.37
CA PRO A 64 1.76 -9.84 -0.52
C PRO A 64 3.15 -9.17 -0.61
N GLY A 65 3.21 -7.88 -0.94
CA GLY A 65 4.43 -7.07 -0.86
C GLY A 65 5.50 -7.41 -1.88
N GLY A 66 6.73 -7.03 -1.54
CA GLY A 66 7.94 -7.31 -2.32
C GLY A 66 9.15 -7.68 -1.45
N GLY A 67 8.92 -8.01 -0.17
CA GLY A 67 9.99 -8.27 0.80
C GLY A 67 10.81 -7.02 1.16
N GLY A 68 12.02 -7.23 1.67
CA GLY A 68 13.02 -6.18 1.91
C GLY A 68 13.51 -5.58 0.61
N PHE A 69 12.72 -4.65 0.04
CA PHE A 69 12.96 -4.14 -1.32
C PHE A 69 14.35 -3.50 -1.46
N GLY A 70 14.83 -2.82 -0.43
CA GLY A 70 16.18 -2.26 -0.39
C GLY A 70 17.28 -3.32 -0.41
N GLU A 71 17.10 -4.43 0.31
CA GLU A 71 18.06 -5.55 0.34
C GLU A 71 18.11 -6.25 -1.01
N ILE A 72 16.94 -6.54 -1.58
CA ILE A 72 16.79 -7.21 -2.89
C ILE A 72 17.40 -6.36 -4.00
N MET A 73 17.05 -5.08 -4.09
CA MET A 73 17.52 -4.19 -5.17
C MET A 73 19.02 -3.95 -5.12
N ASN A 74 19.62 -3.99 -3.92
CA ASN A 74 21.05 -3.71 -3.74
C ASN A 74 21.89 -4.98 -3.54
N ASN A 75 21.28 -6.17 -3.60
CA ASN A 75 21.94 -7.44 -3.29
C ASN A 75 22.71 -7.41 -1.96
N ALA A 76 22.11 -6.79 -0.94
CA ALA A 76 22.73 -6.50 0.35
C ALA A 76 22.18 -7.44 1.44
N TRP A 77 22.63 -8.69 1.41
CA TRP A 77 22.28 -9.71 2.41
C TRP A 77 23.34 -9.73 3.52
N CYS A 78 22.91 -9.66 4.78
CA CYS A 78 23.76 -9.74 5.98
C CYS A 78 23.59 -11.06 6.75
#